data_AF-I2GV76-F1
#
_entry.id   AF-I2GV76-F1
#
_cell.length_a   1.000
_cell.length_b   1.000
_cell.length_c   1.000
_cell.angle_alpha   90.00
_cell.angle_beta   90.00
_cell.angle_gamma   90.00
#
_symmetry.space_group_name_H-M   'P 1'
#
loop_
_entity.id
_entity.type
_entity.pdbx_description
1 polymer ?
#
loop_
_entity_poly.entity_id
_entity_poly.type
_entity_poly.pdbx_seq_one_letter_code
_entity_poly.pdbx_strand_id
1 'polypeptide(L)'
;MLSLPGLFKKNYTCWICLESSKSDSSWFNHTCGCKIQLHKKCYIRWLYSLNKKLVTQPICTLEMDDLIILELKKKCTYLIDDNNELNTDISIGEVLLATPILGDYMISLTTMPLSVGATLVGFRKVIPFTTSELMYPPIRHGDCPQCKKPVISRRITYSRGSILLKTISILRKFSRIVATGALMEFFLLNGSRWWFKIGLGQLRLLFPEKVLKHLLSISTTKALDVYSDSLSGLAGLSETTNFIILGLPLYLTSLCGLRSPLSIVEWIWPVIVSFKARSYSNEPRNIIYRTILGTKLMVMSYRLFIHPALNSIYKKFVKMDKLYYADFEQDEPKDMTNVIIKTSWYDSLTQAFIWPWIGSYLGDKLFDSLIYTQRKFNFSFPFSSTPAETQMVFRFLGCGVAVLGKDLIKLYASYVRMKELEDLTNVIENTCKL
;
A
#
# COMPACT_ATOMS: atom_id res chain seq x y z
N MET A 1 -26.48 10.18 -18.89
CA MET A 1 -26.97 9.29 -19.95
C MET A 1 -25.96 8.17 -20.18
N LEU A 2 -26.30 6.95 -19.74
CA LEU A 2 -25.50 5.74 -19.91
C LEU A 2 -25.74 5.20 -21.33
N SER A 3 -24.77 5.36 -22.23
CA SER A 3 -24.81 4.70 -23.53
C SER A 3 -24.39 3.24 -23.36
N LEU A 4 -25.29 2.31 -23.70
CA LEU A 4 -24.98 0.87 -23.82
C LEU A 4 -23.84 0.69 -24.85
N PRO A 5 -22.66 0.16 -24.46
CA PRO A 5 -21.61 -0.17 -25.40
C PRO A 5 -21.83 -1.59 -25.90
N GLY A 6 -22.17 -1.80 -27.18
CA GLY A 6 -22.07 -3.18 -27.70
C GLY A 6 -22.66 -3.54 -29.06
N LEU A 7 -23.65 -2.85 -29.62
CA LEU A 7 -24.43 -3.46 -30.71
C LEU A 7 -23.99 -3.13 -32.15
N PHE A 8 -23.20 -2.08 -32.40
CA PHE A 8 -22.66 -1.81 -33.73
C PHE A 8 -21.20 -1.32 -33.66
N LYS A 9 -20.26 -2.14 -34.15
CA LYS A 9 -18.86 -1.71 -34.35
C LYS A 9 -18.84 -0.63 -35.42
N LYS A 10 -18.52 0.61 -35.02
CA LYS A 10 -18.35 1.72 -35.97
C LYS A 10 -17.03 1.57 -36.73
N ASN A 11 -17.04 1.95 -38.00
CA ASN A 11 -15.81 2.10 -38.78
C ASN A 11 -15.19 3.45 -38.43
N TYR A 12 -13.91 3.42 -38.07
CA TYR A 12 -13.14 4.61 -37.77
C TYR A 12 -11.95 4.71 -38.71
N THR A 13 -11.50 5.94 -38.94
CA THR A 13 -10.28 6.21 -39.71
C THR A 13 -9.24 6.81 -38.78
N CYS A 14 -8.03 6.25 -38.79
CA CYS A 14 -6.92 6.73 -37.96
C CYS A 14 -6.31 7.96 -38.62
N TRP A 15 -6.22 9.12 -37.98
CA TRP A 15 -5.65 10.30 -38.66
C TRP A 15 -4.13 10.28 -38.81
N ILE A 16 -3.43 9.35 -38.16
CA ILE A 16 -1.97 9.25 -38.28
C ILE A 16 -1.60 8.35 -39.47
N CYS A 17 -2.21 7.16 -39.59
CA CYS A 17 -1.92 6.23 -40.70
C CYS A 17 -2.97 6.25 -41.82
N LEU A 18 -4.07 6.98 -41.66
CA LEU A 18 -5.20 7.09 -42.60
C LEU A 18 -5.95 5.76 -42.88
N GLU A 19 -5.59 4.68 -42.18
CA GLU A 19 -6.27 3.39 -42.30
C GLU A 19 -7.66 3.42 -41.65
N SER A 20 -8.61 2.78 -42.32
CA SER A 20 -9.97 2.61 -41.81
C SER A 20 -10.20 1.17 -41.40
N SER A 21 -10.62 0.94 -40.14
CA SER A 21 -10.96 -0.40 -39.66
C SER A 21 -12.11 -0.35 -38.66
N LYS A 22 -12.66 -1.52 -38.34
CA LYS A 22 -13.72 -1.66 -37.34
C LYS A 22 -13.14 -1.37 -35.96
N SER A 23 -13.85 -0.58 -35.15
CA SER A 23 -13.47 -0.32 -33.77
C SER A 23 -13.22 -1.62 -33.00
N ASP A 24 -12.04 -1.73 -32.42
CA ASP A 24 -11.60 -2.80 -31.54
C ASP A 24 -10.77 -2.24 -30.36
N SER A 25 -10.16 -3.12 -29.55
CA SER A 25 -9.36 -2.72 -28.38
C SER A 25 -8.05 -1.99 -28.70
N SER A 26 -7.62 -1.98 -29.98
CA SER A 26 -6.42 -1.28 -30.45
C SER A 26 -6.68 0.18 -30.79
N TRP A 27 -7.94 0.63 -30.78
CA TRP A 27 -8.35 2.01 -31.01
C TRP A 27 -8.49 2.80 -29.70
N PHE A 28 -8.19 4.09 -29.77
CA PHE A 28 -8.66 5.10 -28.84
C PHE A 28 -10.00 5.62 -29.33
N ASN A 29 -11.04 5.42 -28.53
CA ASN A 29 -12.36 6.00 -28.78
C ASN A 29 -12.43 7.37 -28.08
N HIS A 30 -12.30 8.43 -28.87
CA HIS A 30 -12.39 9.81 -28.43
C HIS A 30 -13.81 10.10 -27.93
N THR A 31 -13.92 10.83 -26.83
CA THR A 31 -15.21 11.30 -26.30
C THR A 31 -15.81 12.46 -27.11
N CYS A 32 -15.07 13.03 -28.06
CA CYS A 32 -15.50 14.17 -28.87
C CYS A 32 -16.49 13.83 -29.99
N GLY A 33 -16.75 12.55 -30.26
CA GLY A 33 -17.74 12.11 -31.26
C GLY A 33 -17.31 12.21 -32.73
N CYS A 34 -16.07 12.60 -33.02
CA CYS A 34 -15.53 12.67 -34.37
C CYS A 34 -15.42 11.28 -35.04
N LYS A 35 -15.53 11.22 -36.38
CA LYS A 35 -15.30 9.96 -37.15
C LYS A 35 -13.83 9.55 -37.18
N ILE A 36 -12.96 10.54 -37.04
CA ILE A 36 -11.52 10.37 -36.94
C ILE A 36 -11.17 9.90 -35.52
N GLN A 37 -10.50 8.77 -35.42
CA GLN A 37 -10.02 8.17 -34.18
C GLN A 37 -8.52 7.88 -34.29
N LEU A 38 -7.95 7.16 -33.33
CA LEU A 38 -6.52 6.86 -33.28
C LEU A 38 -6.26 5.40 -32.95
N HIS A 39 -5.37 4.74 -33.70
CA HIS A 39 -4.74 3.53 -33.20
C HIS A 39 -3.83 3.87 -32.02
N LYS A 40 -3.88 3.07 -30.95
CA LYS A 40 -3.04 3.23 -29.76
C LYS A 40 -1.56 3.30 -30.12
N LYS A 41 -1.13 2.38 -31.00
CA LYS A 41 0.24 2.27 -31.50
C LYS A 41 0.70 3.54 -32.24
N CYS A 42 -0.13 4.03 -33.16
CA CYS A 42 0.18 5.22 -33.96
C CYS A 42 0.30 6.46 -33.07
N TYR A 43 -0.60 6.60 -32.10
CA TYR A 43 -0.59 7.74 -31.19
C TYR A 43 0.64 7.76 -30.29
N ILE A 44 1.03 6.61 -29.72
CA ILE A 44 2.27 6.48 -28.93
C ILE A 44 3.49 6.86 -29.77
N ARG A 45 3.60 6.34 -31.00
CA ARG A 45 4.70 6.65 -31.92
C ARG A 45 4.78 8.15 -32.25
N TRP A 46 3.63 8.78 -32.46
CA TRP A 46 3.55 10.21 -32.75
C TRP A 46 3.94 11.07 -31.54
N LEU A 47 3.46 10.73 -30.34
CA LEU A 47 3.89 11.42 -29.12
C LEU A 47 5.39 11.26 -28.87
N TYR A 48 5.94 10.06 -29.09
CA TYR A 48 7.38 9.82 -28.97
C TYR A 48 8.17 10.68 -29.95
N SER A 49 7.77 10.77 -31.22
CA SER A 49 8.50 11.56 -32.22
C SER A 49 8.43 13.07 -31.95
N LEU A 50 7.30 13.58 -31.46
CA LEU A 50 7.16 14.96 -31.03
C LEU A 50 8.11 15.29 -29.87
N ASN A 51 8.11 14.46 -28.83
CA ASN A 51 8.98 14.68 -27.69
C ASN A 51 10.45 14.48 -28.04
N LYS A 52 10.80 13.52 -28.92
CA LYS A 52 12.17 13.35 -29.41
C LYS A 52 12.68 14.64 -30.04
N LYS A 53 11.91 15.23 -30.98
CA LYS A 53 12.28 16.51 -31.62
C LYS A 53 12.48 17.67 -30.65
N LEU A 54 11.72 17.71 -29.56
CA LEU A 54 11.86 18.75 -28.54
C LEU A 54 13.12 18.56 -27.69
N VAL A 55 13.44 17.32 -27.32
CA VAL A 55 14.56 17.03 -26.41
C VAL A 55 15.91 16.96 -27.16
N THR A 56 15.92 16.58 -28.43
CA THR A 56 17.14 16.48 -29.26
C THR A 56 17.51 17.78 -30.01
N GLN A 57 17.06 18.95 -29.55
CA GLN A 57 17.54 20.24 -30.10
C GLN A 57 19.08 20.37 -29.92
N PRO A 58 19.80 21.17 -30.73
CA PRO A 58 21.12 20.82 -31.30
C PRO A 58 22.33 20.91 -30.34
N ILE A 59 22.14 20.76 -29.03
CA ILE A 59 23.18 20.94 -28.01
C ILE A 59 23.81 19.58 -27.60
N CYS A 60 23.35 18.44 -28.13
CA CYS A 60 23.78 17.12 -27.62
C CYS A 60 24.89 16.46 -28.46
N THR A 61 25.92 15.94 -27.79
CA THR A 61 26.91 15.00 -28.33
C THR A 61 26.28 13.60 -28.54
N LEU A 62 26.92 12.75 -29.37
CA LEU A 62 26.44 11.38 -29.68
C LEU A 62 26.16 10.52 -28.43
N GLU A 63 27.01 10.59 -27.39
CA GLU A 63 26.83 9.84 -26.14
C GLU A 63 25.65 10.34 -25.29
N MET A 64 25.34 11.64 -25.36
CA MET A 64 24.19 12.23 -24.66
C MET A 64 22.86 11.87 -25.34
N ASP A 65 22.87 11.66 -26.67
CA ASP A 65 21.66 11.33 -27.43
C ASP A 65 21.09 9.96 -27.04
N ASP A 66 21.94 8.96 -26.83
CA ASP A 66 21.50 7.62 -26.40
C ASP A 66 20.87 7.63 -25.00
N LEU A 67 21.45 8.38 -24.05
CA LEU A 67 20.92 8.54 -22.70
C LEU A 67 19.57 9.28 -22.72
N ILE A 68 19.47 10.33 -23.52
CA ILE A 68 18.24 11.11 -23.72
C ILE A 68 17.14 10.26 -24.33
N ILE A 69 17.47 9.44 -25.33
CA ILE A 69 16.54 8.51 -25.99
C ILE A 69 16.03 7.47 -24.99
N LEU A 70 16.92 6.92 -24.15
CA LEU A 70 16.58 5.97 -23.10
C LEU A 70 15.61 6.59 -22.08
N GLU A 71 15.93 7.78 -21.59
CA GLU A 71 15.11 8.51 -20.62
C GLU A 71 13.75 8.90 -21.22
N LEU A 72 13.72 9.28 -22.50
CA LEU A 72 12.46 9.56 -23.21
C LEU A 72 11.59 8.30 -23.34
N LYS A 73 12.18 7.15 -23.70
CA LYS A 73 11.44 5.87 -23.77
C LYS A 73 10.83 5.53 -22.41
N LYS A 74 11.61 5.67 -21.33
CA LYS A 74 11.15 5.50 -19.95
C LYS A 74 9.97 6.41 -19.60
N LYS A 75 10.07 7.71 -19.90
CA LYS A 75 8.97 8.68 -19.71
C LYS A 75 7.72 8.32 -20.52
N CYS A 76 7.88 7.83 -21.74
CA CYS A 76 6.77 7.32 -22.53
C CYS A 76 6.11 6.08 -21.89
N THR A 77 6.86 5.20 -21.23
CA THR A 77 6.27 4.05 -20.51
C THR A 77 5.38 4.50 -19.38
N TYR A 78 5.81 5.48 -18.58
CA TYR A 78 4.98 6.08 -17.53
C TYR A 78 3.66 6.68 -18.05
N LEU A 79 3.63 7.16 -19.30
CA LEU A 79 2.44 7.74 -19.92
C LEU A 79 1.40 6.67 -20.30
N ILE A 80 1.85 5.48 -20.66
CA ILE A 80 1.03 4.37 -21.22
C ILE A 80 0.61 3.37 -20.12
N ASP A 81 1.25 3.44 -18.97
CA ASP A 81 1.05 2.54 -17.86
C ASP A 81 -0.14 2.94 -16.99
N ASP A 82 -1.18 2.09 -17.01
CA ASP A 82 -2.41 2.29 -16.21
C ASP A 82 -2.14 2.12 -14.70
N ASN A 83 -1.15 1.29 -14.35
CA ASN A 83 -0.83 0.92 -12.98
C ASN A 83 0.40 1.66 -12.43
N ASN A 84 0.76 2.83 -13.00
CA ASN A 84 1.92 3.62 -12.57
C ASN A 84 1.87 3.97 -11.05
N GLU A 85 0.67 4.17 -10.50
CA GLU A 85 0.47 4.42 -9.07
C GLU A 85 1.04 3.31 -8.16
N LEU A 86 1.23 2.08 -8.69
CA LEU A 86 1.84 0.99 -7.94
C LEU A 86 3.35 1.18 -7.72
N ASN A 87 3.99 1.92 -8.61
CA ASN A 87 5.45 2.09 -8.68
C ASN A 87 5.89 3.43 -8.09
N THR A 88 4.95 4.32 -7.76
CA THR A 88 5.21 5.62 -7.14
C THR A 88 4.93 5.59 -5.64
N ASP A 89 5.70 6.38 -4.91
CA ASP A 89 5.42 6.66 -3.49
C ASP A 89 4.95 8.11 -3.41
N ILE A 90 3.70 8.30 -3.01
CA ILE A 90 3.04 9.61 -3.01
C ILE A 90 3.30 10.25 -1.66
N SER A 91 3.89 11.44 -1.68
CA SER A 91 4.14 12.20 -0.45
C SER A 91 2.84 12.61 0.23
N ILE A 92 2.89 12.86 1.54
CA ILE A 92 1.72 13.29 2.30
C ILE A 92 1.13 14.60 1.72
N GLY A 93 2.00 15.55 1.32
CA GLY A 93 1.58 16.80 0.69
C GLY A 93 0.85 16.61 -0.64
N GLU A 94 1.34 15.71 -1.51
CA GLU A 94 0.66 15.38 -2.77
C GLU A 94 -0.71 14.73 -2.53
N VAL A 95 -0.83 13.90 -1.49
CA VAL A 95 -2.14 13.30 -1.14
C VAL A 95 -3.13 14.37 -0.67
N LEU A 96 -2.68 15.35 0.13
CA LEU A 96 -3.51 16.46 0.60
C LEU A 96 -3.96 17.37 -0.55
N LEU A 97 -3.06 17.68 -1.49
CA LEU A 97 -3.38 18.44 -2.69
C LEU A 97 -4.38 17.71 -3.61
N ALA A 98 -4.31 16.38 -3.65
CA ALA A 98 -5.22 15.58 -4.46
C ALA A 98 -6.61 15.40 -3.84
N THR A 99 -6.83 15.76 -2.57
CA THR A 99 -8.14 15.63 -1.93
C THR A 99 -9.03 16.84 -2.24
N PRO A 100 -10.13 16.66 -2.99
CA PRO A 100 -10.93 17.76 -3.54
C PRO A 100 -11.67 18.61 -2.49
N ILE A 101 -11.68 18.18 -1.22
CA ILE A 101 -12.41 18.81 -0.12
C ILE A 101 -11.56 19.93 0.53
N LEU A 102 -10.24 19.85 0.43
CA LEU A 102 -9.32 20.78 1.07
C LEU A 102 -8.91 21.84 0.04
N GLY A 103 -9.47 23.04 0.15
CA GLY A 103 -9.01 24.19 -0.65
C GLY A 103 -7.56 24.57 -0.29
N ASP A 104 -6.88 25.27 -1.20
CA ASP A 104 -5.45 25.61 -1.12
C ASP A 104 -5.02 26.25 0.22
N TYR A 105 -5.92 27.00 0.86
CA TYR A 105 -5.67 27.65 2.16
C TYR A 105 -5.59 26.66 3.34
N MET A 106 -6.41 25.62 3.35
CA MET A 106 -6.37 24.61 4.42
C MET A 106 -5.13 23.72 4.29
N ILE A 107 -4.60 23.59 3.09
CA ILE A 107 -3.40 22.80 2.80
C ILE A 107 -2.19 23.45 3.46
N SER A 108 -1.99 24.76 3.35
CA SER A 108 -0.85 25.44 3.99
C SER A 108 -0.90 25.37 5.53
N LEU A 109 -2.10 25.49 6.12
CA LEU A 109 -2.30 25.43 7.58
C LEU A 109 -2.10 24.00 8.14
N THR A 110 -2.51 22.97 7.40
CA THR A 110 -2.45 21.58 7.86
C THR A 110 -1.14 20.88 7.49
N THR A 111 -0.53 21.20 6.35
CA THR A 111 0.66 20.49 5.84
C THR A 111 1.84 20.56 6.80
N MET A 112 2.13 21.71 7.42
CA MET A 112 3.28 21.83 8.33
C MET A 112 3.12 21.01 9.62
N PRO A 113 2.03 21.12 10.41
CA PRO A 113 1.82 20.25 11.57
C PRO A 113 1.71 18.77 11.22
N LEU A 114 1.02 18.45 10.11
CA LEU A 114 0.87 17.09 9.62
C LEU A 114 2.21 16.51 9.19
N SER A 115 3.04 17.34 8.57
CA SER A 115 4.39 16.96 8.16
C SER A 115 5.24 16.62 9.37
N VAL A 116 5.36 17.54 10.34
CA VAL A 116 6.12 17.35 11.57
C VAL A 116 5.62 16.12 12.34
N GLY A 117 4.30 15.98 12.50
CA GLY A 117 3.70 14.82 13.16
C GLY A 117 4.02 13.51 12.43
N ALA A 118 3.93 13.48 11.10
CA ALA A 118 4.28 12.31 10.32
C ALA A 118 5.78 11.97 10.41
N THR A 119 6.67 12.96 10.44
CA THR A 119 8.11 12.74 10.61
C THR A 119 8.42 12.20 12.02
N LEU A 120 7.72 12.70 13.05
CA LEU A 120 7.84 12.20 14.43
C LEU A 120 7.35 10.76 14.58
N VAL A 121 6.31 10.38 13.84
CA VAL A 121 5.85 8.98 13.71
C VAL A 121 6.75 8.18 12.74
N GLY A 122 7.78 8.81 12.17
CA GLY A 122 8.85 8.15 11.44
C GLY A 122 8.54 7.83 9.97
N PHE A 123 7.59 8.54 9.36
CA PHE A 123 7.42 8.53 7.92
C PHE A 123 8.55 9.33 7.25
N ARG A 124 9.38 8.67 6.43
CA ARG A 124 10.65 9.23 5.90
C ARG A 124 10.49 10.24 4.76
N LYS A 125 9.35 10.27 4.06
CA LYS A 125 9.10 11.15 2.91
C LYS A 125 7.90 12.04 3.18
N VAL A 126 8.15 13.06 3.98
CA VAL A 126 7.11 14.03 4.34
C VAL A 126 7.10 15.19 3.36
N ILE A 127 8.28 15.61 2.89
CA ILE A 127 8.46 16.56 1.80
C ILE A 127 9.60 15.99 0.94
N PRO A 128 9.28 15.55 -0.28
CA PRO A 128 9.58 16.41 -1.41
C PRO A 128 8.33 16.59 -2.28
N PHE A 129 8.18 17.79 -2.83
CA PHE A 129 7.46 17.96 -4.10
C PHE A 129 8.25 17.17 -5.17
N THR A 130 8.14 15.85 -5.17
CA THR A 130 8.67 15.04 -6.27
C THR A 130 7.73 15.24 -7.44
N THR A 131 8.02 16.26 -8.25
CA THR A 131 8.34 16.10 -9.67
C THR A 131 7.59 15.00 -10.43
N SER A 132 6.29 14.78 -10.13
CA SER A 132 5.43 13.96 -10.97
C SER A 132 5.49 14.48 -12.41
N GLU A 133 5.74 15.79 -12.57
CA GLU A 133 6.03 16.43 -13.84
C GLU A 133 7.32 15.97 -14.54
N LEU A 134 8.39 15.62 -13.81
CA LEU A 134 9.63 15.11 -14.42
C LEU A 134 9.48 13.67 -14.92
N MET A 135 8.55 12.88 -14.38
CA MET A 135 8.34 11.48 -14.79
C MET A 135 7.61 11.34 -16.13
N TYR A 136 6.93 12.39 -16.58
CA TYR A 136 6.21 12.39 -17.85
C TYR A 136 7.00 13.16 -18.92
N PRO A 137 6.80 12.83 -20.20
CA PRO A 137 7.34 13.63 -21.27
C PRO A 137 6.67 15.02 -21.29
N PRO A 138 7.34 16.05 -21.83
CA PRO A 138 6.81 17.41 -21.88
C PRO A 138 5.47 17.50 -22.63
N ILE A 139 5.34 16.82 -23.78
CA ILE A 139 4.07 16.66 -24.49
C ILE A 139 3.39 15.36 -24.03
N ARG A 140 2.26 15.51 -23.33
CA ARG A 140 1.47 14.38 -22.77
C ARG A 140 0.22 14.03 -23.58
N HIS A 141 -0.33 15.00 -24.30
CA HIS A 141 -1.52 14.83 -25.12
C HIS A 141 -1.42 15.64 -26.40
N GLY A 142 -2.08 15.15 -27.44
CA GLY A 142 -2.35 15.91 -28.66
C GLY A 142 -3.79 16.38 -28.72
N ASP A 143 -4.03 17.42 -29.50
CA ASP A 143 -5.38 17.90 -29.81
C ASP A 143 -5.94 17.21 -31.05
N CYS A 144 -7.25 16.96 -31.04
CA CYS A 144 -7.93 16.37 -32.16
C CYS A 144 -7.84 17.33 -33.36
N PRO A 145 -7.40 16.87 -34.55
CA PRO A 145 -7.26 17.76 -35.70
C PRO A 145 -8.60 18.34 -36.16
N GLN A 146 -9.71 17.62 -35.96
CA GLN A 146 -11.05 18.01 -36.41
C GLN A 146 -11.73 19.00 -35.45
N CYS A 147 -11.65 18.78 -34.14
CA CYS A 147 -12.40 19.57 -33.16
C CYS A 147 -11.53 20.37 -32.18
N LYS A 148 -10.20 20.26 -32.29
CA LYS A 148 -9.19 20.93 -31.43
C LYS A 148 -9.32 20.66 -29.93
N LYS A 149 -10.21 19.76 -29.52
CA LYS A 149 -10.31 19.27 -28.15
C LYS A 149 -9.18 18.27 -27.89
N PRO A 150 -8.64 18.20 -26.66
CA PRO A 150 -7.64 17.20 -26.32
C PRO A 150 -8.17 15.81 -26.65
N VAL A 151 -7.37 15.04 -27.40
CA VAL A 151 -7.68 13.66 -27.82
C VAL A 151 -8.01 12.76 -26.62
N ILE A 152 -7.41 13.09 -25.48
CA ILE A 152 -7.37 12.24 -24.30
C ILE A 152 -8.04 12.95 -23.12
N SER A 153 -9.20 12.44 -22.70
CA SER A 153 -9.77 12.73 -21.37
C SER A 153 -9.38 11.68 -20.31
N ARG A 154 -8.68 10.59 -20.70
CA ARG A 154 -8.27 9.46 -19.82
C ARG A 154 -6.95 8.84 -20.28
N ARG A 155 -6.04 8.49 -19.37
CA ARG A 155 -4.70 7.93 -19.68
C ARG A 155 -4.70 6.85 -20.78
N ILE A 156 -3.63 6.81 -21.56
CA ILE A 156 -3.39 5.88 -22.68
C ILE A 156 -3.24 4.46 -22.10
N THR A 157 -4.30 3.67 -21.98
CA THR A 157 -4.16 2.30 -21.45
C THR A 157 -3.85 1.30 -22.56
N TYR A 158 -2.62 0.76 -22.59
CA TYR A 158 -2.22 -0.27 -23.56
C TYR A 158 -2.39 -1.70 -23.03
N SER A 159 -2.33 -1.93 -21.71
CA SER A 159 -2.28 -3.30 -21.17
C SER A 159 -3.63 -4.01 -21.16
N ARG A 160 -3.58 -5.35 -21.28
CA ARG A 160 -4.67 -6.25 -20.83
C ARG A 160 -4.68 -6.22 -19.30
N GLY A 161 -5.21 -5.14 -18.71
CA GLY A 161 -5.11 -4.93 -17.28
C GLY A 161 -5.68 -6.11 -16.50
N SER A 162 -4.82 -6.77 -15.72
CA SER A 162 -5.19 -7.92 -14.90
C SER A 162 -6.19 -7.49 -13.82
N ILE A 163 -7.16 -8.35 -13.53
CA ILE A 163 -8.17 -8.07 -12.50
C ILE A 163 -7.48 -7.86 -11.15
N LEU A 164 -6.43 -8.66 -10.86
CA LEU A 164 -5.65 -8.54 -9.63
C LEU A 164 -5.04 -7.14 -9.45
N LEU A 165 -4.32 -6.63 -10.46
CA LEU A 165 -3.66 -5.31 -10.35
C LEU A 165 -4.69 -4.17 -10.28
N LYS A 166 -5.80 -4.29 -11.01
CA LYS A 166 -6.93 -3.35 -10.89
C LYS A 166 -7.51 -3.32 -9.49
N THR A 167 -7.74 -4.49 -8.89
CA THR A 167 -8.24 -4.59 -7.51
C THR A 167 -7.24 -3.98 -6.52
N ILE A 168 -5.94 -4.24 -6.68
CA ILE A 168 -4.90 -3.65 -5.84
C ILE A 168 -4.86 -2.12 -6.01
N SER A 169 -4.94 -1.61 -7.24
CA SER A 169 -5.00 -0.16 -7.50
C SER A 169 -6.23 0.50 -6.87
N ILE A 170 -7.41 -0.12 -6.98
CA ILE A 170 -8.64 0.37 -6.35
C ILE A 170 -8.48 0.36 -4.82
N LEU A 171 -7.97 -0.72 -4.26
CA LEU A 171 -7.74 -0.83 -2.82
C LEU A 171 -6.73 0.22 -2.34
N ARG A 172 -5.70 0.53 -3.14
CA ARG A 172 -4.71 1.56 -2.84
C ARG A 172 -5.30 2.98 -2.89
N LYS A 173 -6.21 3.24 -3.82
CA LYS A 173 -6.97 4.50 -3.85
C LYS A 173 -7.87 4.64 -2.63
N PHE A 174 -8.51 3.55 -2.23
CA PHE A 174 -9.35 3.52 -1.02
C PHE A 174 -8.50 3.70 0.24
N SER A 175 -7.37 2.99 0.39
CA SER A 175 -6.46 3.12 1.53
C SER A 175 -5.93 4.55 1.66
N ARG A 176 -5.60 5.20 0.53
CA ARG A 176 -5.22 6.62 0.49
C ARG A 176 -6.32 7.52 1.07
N ILE A 177 -7.56 7.39 0.58
CA ILE A 177 -8.70 8.21 1.06
C ILE A 177 -8.93 7.99 2.56
N VAL A 178 -8.94 6.73 3.01
CA VAL A 178 -9.16 6.37 4.41
C VAL A 178 -8.04 6.91 5.31
N ALA A 179 -6.78 6.72 4.93
CA ALA A 179 -5.63 7.20 5.71
C ALA A 179 -5.61 8.73 5.81
N THR A 180 -5.93 9.44 4.72
CA THR A 180 -6.00 10.91 4.75
C THR A 180 -7.17 11.40 5.59
N GLY A 181 -8.34 10.76 5.48
CA GLY A 181 -9.48 11.05 6.33
C GLY A 181 -9.17 10.83 7.81
N ALA A 182 -8.55 9.70 8.14
CA ALA A 182 -8.15 9.37 9.51
C ALA A 182 -7.10 10.36 10.07
N LEU A 183 -6.13 10.78 9.25
CA LEU A 183 -5.18 11.82 9.64
C LEU A 183 -5.90 13.15 9.89
N MET A 184 -6.77 13.59 8.97
CA MET A 184 -7.53 14.83 9.15
C MET A 184 -8.38 14.79 10.42
N GLU A 185 -9.06 13.69 10.68
CA GLU A 185 -9.83 13.49 11.90
C GLU A 185 -8.94 13.54 13.15
N PHE A 186 -7.75 12.94 13.10
CA PHE A 186 -6.77 12.98 14.18
C PHE A 186 -6.32 14.41 14.53
N PHE A 187 -6.16 15.29 13.54
CA PHE A 187 -5.71 16.67 13.74
C PHE A 187 -6.86 17.65 14.05
N LEU A 188 -8.04 17.47 13.47
CA LEU A 188 -9.19 18.36 13.67
C LEU A 188 -9.97 18.04 14.94
N LEU A 189 -9.99 16.77 15.37
CA LEU A 189 -10.67 16.33 16.58
C LEU A 189 -9.66 16.05 17.69
N ASN A 190 -10.18 15.60 18.84
CA ASN A 190 -9.35 15.13 19.94
C ASN A 190 -8.64 13.82 19.56
N GLY A 191 -7.50 13.93 18.85
CA GLY A 191 -6.75 12.79 18.32
C GLY A 191 -6.36 11.77 19.39
N SER A 192 -6.11 12.22 20.63
CA SER A 192 -5.81 11.33 21.77
C SER A 192 -6.96 10.35 22.07
N ARG A 193 -8.22 10.83 22.02
CA ARG A 193 -9.42 10.02 22.22
C ARG A 193 -9.59 8.98 21.14
N TRP A 194 -9.43 9.38 19.88
CA TRP A 194 -9.54 8.45 18.75
C TRP A 194 -8.43 7.40 18.76
N TRP A 195 -7.20 7.82 19.03
CA TRP A 195 -6.06 6.91 19.14
C TRP A 195 -6.25 5.89 20.26
N PHE A 196 -6.76 6.33 21.41
CA PHE A 196 -7.11 5.45 22.52
C PHE A 196 -8.19 4.44 22.13
N LYS A 197 -9.28 4.89 21.49
CA LYS A 197 -10.38 4.02 21.04
C LYS A 197 -9.92 2.99 20.00
N ILE A 198 -9.06 3.41 19.06
CA ILE A 198 -8.45 2.50 18.08
C ILE A 198 -7.59 1.45 18.78
N GLY A 199 -6.69 1.87 19.67
CA GLY A 199 -5.82 0.95 20.43
C GLY A 199 -6.61 -0.03 21.29
N LEU A 200 -7.65 0.44 21.98
CA LEU A 200 -8.55 -0.39 22.79
C LEU A 200 -9.34 -1.37 21.92
N GLY A 201 -9.83 -0.93 20.77
CA GLY A 201 -10.49 -1.79 19.79
C GLY A 201 -9.58 -2.90 19.27
N GLN A 202 -8.34 -2.57 18.92
CA GLN A 202 -7.33 -3.54 18.49
C GLN A 202 -6.97 -4.54 19.60
N LEU A 203 -6.86 -4.08 20.85
CA LEU A 203 -6.64 -4.96 21.99
C LEU A 203 -7.80 -5.94 22.17
N ARG A 204 -9.05 -5.49 22.06
CA ARG A 204 -10.24 -6.36 22.16
C ARG A 204 -10.32 -7.40 21.04
N LEU A 205 -9.76 -7.10 19.86
CA LEU A 205 -9.68 -8.06 18.76
C LEU A 205 -8.65 -9.16 19.04
N LEU A 206 -7.50 -8.80 19.61
CA LEU A 206 -6.40 -9.75 19.86
C LEU A 206 -6.56 -10.53 21.17
N PHE A 207 -6.99 -9.85 22.24
CA PHE A 207 -7.12 -10.41 23.58
C PHE A 207 -8.59 -10.62 23.92
N PRO A 208 -8.99 -11.85 24.29
CA PRO A 208 -10.31 -12.09 24.86
C PRO A 208 -10.52 -11.29 26.15
N GLU A 209 -11.76 -10.88 26.41
CA GLU A 209 -12.12 -9.98 27.52
C GLU A 209 -11.57 -10.43 28.88
N LYS A 210 -11.59 -11.74 29.17
CA LYS A 210 -11.04 -12.29 30.42
C LYS A 210 -9.56 -11.96 30.58
N VAL A 211 -8.77 -12.15 29.52
CA VAL A 211 -7.33 -11.85 29.52
C VAL A 211 -7.10 -10.34 29.59
N LEU A 212 -7.91 -9.55 28.87
CA LEU A 212 -7.74 -8.11 28.78
C LEU A 212 -8.04 -7.38 30.09
N LYS A 213 -9.07 -7.81 30.83
CA LYS A 213 -9.39 -7.32 32.18
C LYS A 213 -8.19 -7.46 33.12
N HIS A 214 -7.52 -8.60 33.06
CA HIS A 214 -6.35 -8.88 33.88
C HIS A 214 -5.13 -8.06 33.44
N LEU A 215 -4.84 -8.03 32.13
CA LEU A 215 -3.71 -7.29 31.57
C LEU A 215 -3.77 -5.79 31.91
N LEU A 216 -4.96 -5.19 31.80
CA LEU A 216 -5.17 -3.77 32.07
C LEU A 216 -5.48 -3.47 33.55
N SER A 217 -5.65 -4.50 34.38
CA SER A 217 -6.03 -4.40 35.80
C SER A 217 -7.36 -3.66 36.02
N ILE A 218 -8.37 -3.93 35.19
CA ILE A 218 -9.67 -3.24 35.19
C ILE A 218 -10.82 -4.25 35.24
N SER A 219 -11.92 -3.88 35.89
CA SER A 219 -13.10 -4.72 36.08
C SER A 219 -13.82 -5.07 34.77
N THR A 220 -13.95 -4.10 33.85
CA THR A 220 -14.52 -4.28 32.51
C THR A 220 -13.87 -3.38 31.49
N THR A 221 -13.65 -3.86 30.26
CA THR A 221 -13.09 -2.99 29.22
C THR A 221 -14.09 -1.92 28.78
N LYS A 222 -15.40 -2.12 29.01
CA LYS A 222 -16.43 -1.10 28.74
C LYS A 222 -16.27 0.16 29.58
N ALA A 223 -15.74 0.04 30.81
CA ALA A 223 -15.44 1.20 31.64
C ALA A 223 -14.43 2.14 30.97
N LEU A 224 -13.46 1.58 30.22
CA LEU A 224 -12.47 2.37 29.48
C LEU A 224 -13.07 3.20 28.35
N ASP A 225 -14.21 2.79 27.78
CA ASP A 225 -14.90 3.61 26.78
C ASP A 225 -15.39 4.93 27.41
N VAL A 226 -15.90 4.87 28.64
CA VAL A 226 -16.36 6.05 29.40
C VAL A 226 -15.17 6.95 29.76
N TYR A 227 -14.05 6.38 30.22
CA TYR A 227 -12.84 7.16 30.52
C TYR A 227 -12.25 7.82 29.26
N SER A 228 -12.43 7.22 28.09
CA SER A 228 -11.92 7.78 26.83
C SER A 228 -12.71 9.00 26.33
N ASP A 229 -13.89 9.28 26.89
CA ASP A 229 -14.73 10.38 26.41
C ASP A 229 -14.27 11.76 26.91
N SER A 230 -13.40 11.82 27.92
CA SER A 230 -12.81 13.07 28.42
C SER A 230 -11.29 12.97 28.61
N LEU A 231 -10.57 14.08 28.43
CA LEU A 231 -9.11 14.14 28.68
C LEU A 231 -8.77 13.88 30.15
N SER A 232 -9.61 14.36 31.08
CA SER A 232 -9.47 14.09 32.50
C SER A 232 -9.68 12.61 32.83
N GLY A 233 -10.59 11.93 32.12
CA GLY A 233 -10.78 10.48 32.24
C GLY A 233 -9.56 9.70 31.79
N LEU A 234 -8.95 10.08 30.67
CA LEU A 234 -7.69 9.49 30.19
C LEU A 234 -6.52 9.72 31.15
N ALA A 235 -6.41 10.91 31.73
CA ALA A 235 -5.38 11.24 32.72
C ALA A 235 -5.55 10.47 34.04
N GLY A 236 -6.77 10.03 34.37
CA GLY A 236 -7.05 9.21 35.56
C GLY A 236 -6.65 7.74 35.44
N LEU A 237 -6.27 7.27 34.25
CA LEU A 237 -5.81 5.89 34.04
C LEU A 237 -4.33 5.75 34.42
N SER A 238 -3.94 4.55 34.86
CA SER A 238 -2.53 4.27 35.13
C SER A 238 -1.67 4.47 33.87
N GLU A 239 -0.47 5.02 34.03
CA GLU A 239 0.47 5.23 32.92
C GLU A 239 0.73 3.94 32.14
N THR A 240 0.82 2.80 32.85
CA THR A 240 1.01 1.49 32.21
C THR A 240 -0.17 1.08 31.34
N THR A 241 -1.40 1.31 31.78
CA THR A 241 -2.62 1.03 31.02
C THR A 241 -2.68 1.92 29.78
N ASN A 242 -2.41 3.22 29.94
CA ASN A 242 -2.36 4.17 28.84
C ASN A 242 -1.29 3.78 27.81
N PHE A 243 -0.10 3.39 28.26
CA PHE A 243 0.98 2.94 27.39
C PHE A 243 0.62 1.67 26.60
N ILE A 244 0.00 0.67 27.25
CA ILE A 244 -0.39 -0.57 26.57
C ILE A 244 -1.42 -0.28 25.47
N ILE A 245 -2.42 0.55 25.76
CA ILE A 245 -3.52 0.89 24.83
C ILE A 245 -3.02 1.78 23.69
N LEU A 246 -2.41 2.93 24.00
CA LEU A 246 -1.95 3.90 22.99
C LEU A 246 -0.72 3.41 22.22
N GLY A 247 0.08 2.53 22.84
CA GLY A 247 1.28 1.97 22.24
C GLY A 247 1.01 0.83 21.24
N LEU A 248 -0.14 0.14 21.32
CA LEU A 248 -0.43 -0.97 20.42
C LEU A 248 -0.53 -0.53 18.94
N PRO A 249 -1.27 0.53 18.57
CA PRO A 249 -1.29 1.01 17.19
C PRO A 249 0.12 1.36 16.68
N LEU A 250 0.96 1.99 17.51
CA LEU A 250 2.36 2.34 17.18
C LEU A 250 3.23 1.09 17.00
N TYR A 251 3.02 0.08 17.85
CA TYR A 251 3.68 -1.22 17.71
C TYR A 251 3.30 -1.88 16.38
N LEU A 252 2.02 -1.92 16.03
CA LEU A 252 1.56 -2.53 14.78
C LEU A 252 2.02 -1.78 13.54
N THR A 253 2.04 -0.44 13.55
CA THR A 253 2.61 0.35 12.45
C THR A 253 4.11 0.13 12.32
N SER A 254 4.84 -0.02 13.44
CA SER A 254 6.27 -0.34 13.41
C SER A 254 6.57 -1.71 12.79
N LEU A 255 5.66 -2.67 12.94
CA LEU A 255 5.77 -4.00 12.33
C LEU A 255 5.42 -3.99 10.83
N CYS A 256 4.52 -3.12 10.39
CA CYS A 256 4.07 -3.04 8.99
C CYS A 256 4.96 -2.13 8.11
N GLY A 257 5.70 -1.19 8.72
CA GLY A 257 6.36 -0.09 8.01
C GLY A 257 7.82 -0.31 7.59
N LEU A 258 8.30 0.59 6.73
CA LEU A 258 9.72 0.75 6.39
C LEU A 258 10.50 1.26 7.63
N ARG A 259 11.73 0.75 7.82
CA ARG A 259 12.66 1.08 8.92
C ARG A 259 12.54 2.54 9.39
N SER A 260 11.85 2.73 10.51
CA SER A 260 11.47 4.01 11.12
C SER A 260 12.09 4.13 12.52
N PRO A 261 12.26 5.35 13.07
CA PRO A 261 12.57 5.55 14.49
C PRO A 261 11.61 4.81 15.44
N LEU A 262 10.40 4.44 14.99
CA LEU A 262 9.46 3.58 15.71
C LEU A 262 9.94 2.14 15.92
N SER A 263 11.04 1.72 15.30
CA SER A 263 11.66 0.41 15.57
C SER A 263 11.96 0.18 17.05
N ILE A 264 12.15 1.25 17.84
CA ILE A 264 12.30 1.17 19.30
C ILE A 264 11.00 0.67 19.95
N VAL A 265 9.84 1.15 19.50
CA VAL A 265 8.51 0.75 20.01
C VAL A 265 8.26 -0.74 19.78
N GLU A 266 8.78 -1.28 18.67
CA GLU A 266 8.75 -2.71 18.35
C GLU A 266 9.39 -3.60 19.43
N TRP A 267 10.31 -3.05 20.22
CA TRP A 267 10.99 -3.74 21.31
C TRP A 267 10.38 -3.38 22.67
N ILE A 268 10.13 -2.09 22.91
CA ILE A 268 9.65 -1.62 24.22
C ILE A 268 8.25 -2.15 24.52
N TRP A 269 7.33 -2.08 23.55
CA TRP A 269 5.93 -2.47 23.79
C TRP A 269 5.77 -3.93 24.24
N PRO A 270 6.26 -4.95 23.52
CA PRO A 270 6.11 -6.34 23.94
C PRO A 270 6.79 -6.63 25.28
N VAL A 271 7.90 -5.95 25.59
CA VAL A 271 8.60 -6.11 26.88
C VAL A 271 7.74 -5.61 28.03
N ILE A 272 7.18 -4.40 27.95
CA ILE A 272 6.32 -3.84 29.00
C ILE A 272 5.07 -4.69 29.20
N VAL A 273 4.42 -5.10 28.11
CA VAL A 273 3.23 -5.97 28.18
C VAL A 273 3.59 -7.33 28.81
N SER A 274 4.76 -7.88 28.49
CA SER A 274 5.24 -9.14 29.08
C SER A 274 5.50 -9.01 30.58
N PHE A 275 6.12 -7.92 31.03
CA PHE A 275 6.32 -7.66 32.47
C PHE A 275 4.99 -7.53 33.21
N LYS A 276 4.04 -6.79 32.64
CA LYS A 276 2.68 -6.67 33.19
C LYS A 276 1.97 -8.03 33.21
N ALA A 277 2.07 -8.81 32.14
CA ALA A 277 1.51 -10.16 32.08
C ALA A 277 2.14 -11.09 33.12
N ARG A 278 3.44 -10.98 33.42
CA ARG A 278 4.12 -11.81 34.43
C ARG A 278 3.60 -11.56 35.86
N SER A 279 3.23 -10.31 36.19
CA SER A 279 2.66 -9.97 37.50
C SER A 279 1.29 -10.63 37.78
N TYR A 280 0.63 -11.19 36.75
CA TYR A 280 -0.70 -11.79 36.87
C TYR A 280 -0.71 -13.17 37.53
N SER A 281 0.31 -14.00 37.32
CA SER A 281 0.39 -15.32 37.94
C SER A 281 1.80 -15.57 38.42
N ASN A 282 1.97 -15.82 39.73
CA ASN A 282 3.24 -16.30 40.29
C ASN A 282 3.65 -17.68 39.72
N GLU A 283 2.79 -18.30 38.91
CA GLU A 283 3.09 -19.55 38.24
C GLU A 283 4.10 -19.38 37.07
N PRO A 284 5.12 -20.26 36.99
CA PRO A 284 6.13 -20.26 35.93
C PRO A 284 5.58 -20.64 34.53
N ARG A 285 4.28 -20.93 34.41
CA ARG A 285 3.58 -21.32 33.18
C ARG A 285 2.55 -20.28 32.72
N ASN A 286 2.78 -19.00 32.98
CA ASN A 286 1.92 -17.95 32.46
C ASN A 286 1.87 -17.98 30.92
N ILE A 287 0.74 -18.44 30.37
CA ILE A 287 0.53 -18.61 28.93
C ILE A 287 0.54 -17.26 28.21
N ILE A 288 0.05 -16.18 28.85
CA ILE A 288 0.02 -14.84 28.28
C ILE A 288 1.43 -14.33 28.03
N TYR A 289 2.31 -14.42 29.04
CA TYR A 289 3.71 -14.07 28.92
C TYR A 289 4.42 -14.87 27.81
N ARG A 290 4.24 -16.20 27.80
CA ARG A 290 4.87 -17.07 26.78
C ARG A 290 4.36 -16.78 25.37
N THR A 291 3.08 -16.42 25.23
CA THR A 291 2.50 -16.07 23.92
C THR A 291 3.10 -14.79 23.39
N ILE A 292 3.21 -13.73 24.21
CA ILE A 292 3.80 -12.45 23.80
C ILE A 292 5.30 -12.62 23.46
N LEU A 293 6.03 -13.41 24.24
CA LEU A 293 7.42 -13.72 23.91
C LEU A 293 7.52 -14.55 22.62
N GLY A 294 6.62 -15.52 22.46
CA GLY A 294 6.52 -16.35 21.27
C GLY A 294 6.22 -15.57 19.99
N THR A 295 5.35 -14.55 20.05
CA THR A 295 5.10 -13.68 18.88
C THR A 295 6.35 -12.88 18.50
N LYS A 296 7.15 -12.42 19.48
CA LYS A 296 8.42 -11.76 19.17
C LYS A 296 9.42 -12.72 18.51
N LEU A 297 9.51 -13.96 18.99
CA LEU A 297 10.31 -15.00 18.33
C LEU A 297 9.83 -15.24 16.89
N MET A 298 8.52 -15.32 16.66
CA MET A 298 7.96 -15.45 15.30
C MET A 298 8.32 -14.26 14.40
N VAL A 299 8.26 -13.03 14.90
CA VAL A 299 8.69 -11.83 14.15
C VAL A 299 10.18 -11.91 13.82
N MET A 300 11.02 -12.34 14.76
CA MET A 300 12.46 -12.53 14.51
C MET A 300 12.71 -13.62 13.47
N SER A 301 12.05 -14.78 13.59
CA SER A 301 12.15 -15.86 12.61
C SER A 301 11.72 -15.41 11.21
N TYR A 302 10.64 -14.64 11.11
CA TYR A 302 10.19 -14.07 9.84
C TYR A 302 11.28 -13.17 9.23
N ARG A 303 11.90 -12.30 10.03
CA ARG A 303 12.95 -11.37 9.55
C ARG A 303 14.25 -12.07 9.16
N LEU A 304 14.60 -13.17 9.84
CA LEU A 304 15.84 -13.91 9.58
C LEU A 304 15.71 -14.88 8.42
N PHE A 305 14.54 -15.50 8.23
CA PHE A 305 14.37 -16.59 7.26
C PHE A 305 13.46 -16.21 6.10
N ILE A 306 12.24 -15.73 6.39
CA ILE A 306 11.21 -15.53 5.36
C ILE A 306 11.51 -14.28 4.53
N HIS A 307 11.80 -13.16 5.19
CA HIS A 307 12.06 -11.90 4.49
C HIS A 307 13.27 -11.97 3.55
N PRO A 308 14.44 -12.54 3.94
CA PRO A 308 15.56 -12.71 3.03
C PRO A 308 15.27 -13.69 1.88
N ALA A 309 14.52 -14.77 2.14
CA ALA A 309 14.11 -15.70 1.09
C ALA A 309 13.21 -15.01 0.06
N LEU A 310 12.22 -14.22 0.50
CA LEU A 310 11.40 -13.40 -0.39
C LEU A 310 12.26 -12.41 -1.16
N ASN A 311 13.15 -11.68 -0.49
CA ASN A 311 14.04 -10.70 -1.11
C ASN A 311 14.91 -11.32 -2.21
N SER A 312 15.39 -12.56 -2.01
CA SER A 312 16.13 -13.32 -3.03
C SER A 312 15.27 -13.64 -4.27
N ILE A 313 14.00 -14.01 -4.08
CA ILE A 313 13.06 -14.22 -5.19
C ILE A 313 12.81 -12.91 -5.95
N TYR A 314 12.58 -11.80 -5.25
CA TYR A 314 12.43 -10.49 -5.89
C TYR A 314 13.69 -10.07 -6.64
N LYS A 315 14.89 -10.34 -6.09
CA LYS A 315 16.15 -10.06 -6.78
C LYS A 315 16.26 -10.83 -8.10
N LYS A 316 15.75 -12.06 -8.18
CA LYS A 316 15.69 -12.82 -9.45
C LYS A 316 14.76 -12.17 -10.46
N PHE A 317 13.55 -11.79 -10.04
CA PHE A 317 12.59 -11.07 -10.90
C PHE A 317 13.19 -9.79 -11.49
N VAL A 318 13.82 -8.99 -10.63
CA VAL A 318 14.39 -7.69 -10.99
C VAL A 318 15.62 -7.82 -11.90
N LYS A 319 16.40 -8.92 -11.80
CA LYS A 319 17.58 -9.17 -12.66
C LYS A 319 17.27 -9.79 -14.02
N MET A 320 16.09 -10.38 -14.19
CA MET A 320 15.75 -11.08 -15.43
C MET A 320 15.58 -10.11 -16.62
N ASP A 321 15.10 -8.88 -16.37
CA ASP A 321 14.71 -7.97 -17.45
C ASP A 321 15.29 -6.55 -17.27
N LYS A 322 15.76 -5.94 -18.38
CA LYS A 322 16.11 -4.51 -18.44
C LYS A 322 14.84 -3.67 -18.46
N LEU A 323 14.18 -3.54 -17.32
CA LEU A 323 12.97 -2.74 -17.19
C LEU A 323 13.32 -1.26 -17.10
N TYR A 324 12.77 -0.44 -18.01
CA TYR A 324 12.94 1.03 -18.00
C TYR A 324 12.49 1.72 -16.69
N TYR A 325 11.78 1.01 -15.80
CA TYR A 325 11.27 1.54 -14.53
C TYR A 325 12.24 1.47 -13.35
N ALA A 326 13.30 0.67 -13.46
CA ALA A 326 14.23 0.49 -12.37
C ALA A 326 15.48 1.34 -12.65
N ASP A 327 15.51 2.54 -12.08
CA ASP A 327 16.78 3.26 -11.89
C ASP A 327 17.63 2.44 -10.93
N PHE A 328 18.44 1.56 -11.48
CA PHE A 328 19.49 0.83 -10.76
C PHE A 328 20.76 1.67 -10.58
N GLU A 329 20.69 2.98 -10.83
CA GLU A 329 21.85 3.83 -10.74
C GLU A 329 22.30 3.99 -9.28
N GLN A 330 23.43 3.33 -9.03
CA GLN A 330 24.45 3.53 -8.01
C GLN A 330 24.33 2.87 -6.63
N ASP A 331 23.17 2.39 -6.17
CA ASP A 331 23.09 1.55 -4.97
C ASP A 331 22.00 0.48 -5.12
N GLU A 332 22.37 -0.81 -5.13
CA GLU A 332 21.37 -1.90 -5.07
C GLU A 332 20.47 -1.65 -3.84
N PRO A 333 19.15 -1.44 -4.01
CA PRO A 333 18.28 -1.16 -2.87
C PRO A 333 18.35 -2.34 -1.90
N LYS A 334 18.64 -2.05 -0.62
CA LYS A 334 18.76 -3.06 0.45
C LYS A 334 17.49 -3.93 0.60
N ASP A 335 16.34 -3.46 0.11
CA ASP A 335 15.06 -4.16 0.11
C ASP A 335 14.43 -4.18 -1.29
N MET A 336 14.52 -5.32 -1.97
CA MET A 336 13.98 -5.52 -3.32
C MET A 336 12.47 -5.77 -3.30
N THR A 337 11.88 -6.09 -2.14
CA THR A 337 10.43 -6.40 -2.02
C THR A 337 9.53 -5.20 -2.32
N ASN A 338 10.09 -3.99 -2.30
CA ASN A 338 9.39 -2.74 -2.52
C ASN A 338 9.75 -2.05 -3.85
N VAL A 339 10.50 -2.69 -4.74
CA VAL A 339 10.93 -2.07 -6.02
C VAL A 339 9.79 -2.04 -7.04
N ILE A 340 9.13 -3.19 -7.26
CA ILE A 340 8.07 -3.33 -8.28
C ILE A 340 6.75 -2.73 -7.79
N ILE A 341 6.29 -3.13 -6.61
CA ILE A 341 5.12 -2.55 -5.94
C ILE A 341 5.59 -1.86 -4.68
N LYS A 342 5.66 -0.53 -4.71
CA LYS A 342 6.08 0.28 -3.57
C LYS A 342 4.98 0.27 -2.51
N THR A 343 5.37 0.01 -1.26
CA THR A 343 4.48 0.17 -0.11
C THR A 343 4.57 1.62 0.36
N SER A 344 3.48 2.37 0.30
CA SER A 344 3.44 3.75 0.78
C SER A 344 3.10 3.83 2.29
N TRP A 345 3.26 5.01 2.88
CA TRP A 345 2.94 5.26 4.28
C TRP A 345 1.46 4.95 4.62
N TYR A 346 0.53 5.33 3.74
CA TYR A 346 -0.90 5.11 3.93
C TYR A 346 -1.28 3.63 3.84
N ASP A 347 -0.55 2.84 3.05
CA ASP A 347 -0.73 1.38 3.00
C ASP A 347 -0.30 0.76 4.33
N SER A 348 0.81 1.22 4.90
CA SER A 348 1.32 0.74 6.18
C SER A 348 0.35 1.06 7.33
N LEU A 349 -0.21 2.27 7.35
CA LEU A 349 -1.18 2.73 8.35
C LEU A 349 -2.50 1.96 8.24
N THR A 350 -3.04 1.85 7.02
CA THR A 350 -4.28 1.10 6.77
C THR A 350 -4.11 -0.38 7.12
N GLN A 351 -2.97 -0.98 6.79
CA GLN A 351 -2.64 -2.35 7.15
C GLN A 351 -2.55 -2.52 8.66
N ALA A 352 -1.92 -1.60 9.40
CA ALA A 352 -1.84 -1.68 10.85
C ALA A 352 -3.23 -1.69 11.52
N PHE A 353 -4.21 -1.00 10.96
CA PHE A 353 -5.59 -1.01 11.46
C PHE A 353 -6.37 -2.27 11.08
N ILE A 354 -6.25 -2.73 9.83
CA ILE A 354 -7.01 -3.87 9.32
C ILE A 354 -6.41 -5.21 9.81
N TRP A 355 -5.10 -5.28 10.02
CA TRP A 355 -4.39 -6.52 10.31
C TRP A 355 -4.88 -7.25 11.57
N PRO A 356 -5.10 -6.61 12.74
CA PRO A 356 -5.66 -7.28 13.90
C PRO A 356 -7.05 -7.88 13.65
N TRP A 357 -7.86 -7.23 12.82
CA TRP A 357 -9.19 -7.73 12.47
C TRP A 357 -9.13 -8.98 11.60
N ILE A 358 -8.33 -8.96 10.53
CA ILE A 358 -8.12 -10.14 9.67
C ILE A 358 -7.49 -11.28 10.47
N GLY A 359 -6.48 -10.97 11.28
CA GLY A 359 -5.76 -11.96 12.08
C GLY A 359 -6.65 -12.61 13.13
N SER A 360 -7.49 -11.82 13.82
CA SER A 360 -8.47 -12.34 14.77
C SER A 360 -9.50 -13.25 14.10
N TYR A 361 -10.05 -12.84 12.94
CA TYR A 361 -10.98 -13.66 12.16
C TYR A 361 -10.36 -14.99 11.71
N LEU A 362 -9.15 -14.96 11.15
CA LEU A 362 -8.44 -16.18 10.75
C LEU A 362 -8.10 -17.06 11.95
N GLY A 363 -7.70 -16.47 13.06
CA GLY A 363 -7.39 -17.17 14.30
C GLY A 363 -8.61 -17.89 14.88
N ASP A 364 -9.75 -17.21 14.94
CA ASP A 364 -11.01 -17.81 15.41
C ASP A 364 -11.42 -18.98 14.50
N LYS A 365 -11.23 -18.87 13.16
CA LYS A 365 -11.47 -19.99 12.23
C LYS A 365 -10.49 -21.16 12.40
N LEU A 366 -9.22 -20.88 12.67
CA LEU A 366 -8.22 -21.92 12.97
C LEU A 366 -8.58 -22.66 14.26
N PHE A 367 -9.04 -21.93 15.28
CA PHE A 367 -9.50 -22.50 16.54
C PHE A 367 -10.75 -23.38 16.35
N ASP A 368 -11.76 -22.89 15.62
CA ASP A 368 -12.96 -23.66 15.27
C ASP A 368 -12.60 -24.95 14.51
N SER A 369 -11.67 -24.85 13.56
CA SER A 369 -11.17 -26.01 12.81
C SER A 369 -10.47 -27.01 13.72
N LEU A 370 -9.70 -26.56 14.72
CA LEU A 370 -9.05 -27.45 15.68
C LEU A 370 -10.07 -28.15 16.58
N ILE A 371 -11.09 -27.45 17.06
CA ILE A 371 -12.17 -28.06 17.84
C ILE A 371 -12.90 -29.12 17.00
N TYR A 372 -13.16 -28.81 15.73
CA TYR A 372 -13.79 -29.76 14.80
C TYR A 372 -12.94 -31.02 14.60
N THR A 373 -11.62 -30.88 14.37
CA THR A 373 -10.73 -32.04 14.22
C THR A 373 -10.59 -32.84 15.51
N GLN A 374 -10.51 -32.18 16.67
CA GLN A 374 -10.49 -32.83 17.97
C GLN A 374 -11.74 -33.70 18.20
N ARG A 375 -12.93 -33.18 17.87
CA ARG A 375 -14.20 -33.94 17.96
C ARG A 375 -14.25 -35.12 16.99
N LYS A 376 -13.67 -34.96 15.80
CA LYS A 376 -13.71 -35.98 14.74
C LYS A 376 -12.72 -37.12 14.97
N PHE A 377 -11.54 -36.82 15.53
CA PHE A 377 -10.45 -37.77 15.69
C PHE A 377 -10.20 -38.19 17.16
N ASN A 378 -11.03 -37.74 18.11
CA ASN A 378 -10.88 -37.99 19.55
C ASN A 378 -9.47 -37.66 20.10
N PHE A 379 -8.78 -36.69 19.48
CA PHE A 379 -7.45 -36.28 19.92
C PHE A 379 -7.55 -35.23 21.03
N SER A 380 -7.14 -35.55 22.26
CA SER A 380 -7.06 -34.56 23.34
C SER A 380 -5.78 -33.73 23.23
N PHE A 381 -5.89 -32.45 22.86
CA PHE A 381 -4.78 -31.52 23.05
C PHE A 381 -4.62 -31.22 24.55
N PRO A 382 -3.43 -31.46 25.15
CA PRO A 382 -3.19 -31.19 26.56
C PRO A 382 -2.87 -29.71 26.77
N PHE A 383 -3.85 -28.83 26.55
CA PHE A 383 -3.73 -27.47 27.04
C PHE A 383 -4.10 -27.45 28.52
N SER A 384 -3.12 -27.20 29.38
CA SER A 384 -3.35 -26.83 30.78
C SER A 384 -3.88 -25.39 30.92
N SER A 385 -4.60 -24.92 29.90
CA SER A 385 -4.91 -23.51 29.64
C SER A 385 -6.41 -23.31 29.56
N THR A 386 -6.88 -22.12 29.93
CA THR A 386 -8.28 -21.78 29.77
C THR A 386 -8.66 -21.64 28.28
N PRO A 387 -9.94 -21.85 27.91
CA PRO A 387 -10.41 -21.63 26.53
C PRO A 387 -10.14 -20.22 26.00
N ALA A 388 -10.14 -19.21 26.87
CA ALA A 388 -9.83 -17.84 26.49
C ALA A 388 -8.34 -17.65 26.16
N GLU A 389 -7.45 -18.27 26.93
CA GLU A 389 -6.01 -18.19 26.65
C GLU A 389 -5.64 -18.93 25.36
N THR A 390 -6.25 -20.09 25.10
CA THR A 390 -6.04 -20.81 23.83
C THR A 390 -6.57 -20.02 22.64
N GLN A 391 -7.76 -19.44 22.73
CA GLN A 391 -8.30 -18.56 21.68
C GLN A 391 -7.37 -17.38 21.38
N MET A 392 -6.78 -16.76 22.42
CA MET A 392 -5.78 -15.69 22.24
C MET A 392 -4.58 -16.16 21.43
N VAL A 393 -4.02 -17.34 21.73
CA VAL A 393 -2.89 -17.91 20.94
C VAL A 393 -3.28 -18.05 19.48
N PHE A 394 -4.46 -18.58 19.19
CA PHE A 394 -4.95 -18.74 17.82
C PHE A 394 -5.15 -17.41 17.09
N ARG A 395 -5.60 -16.36 17.77
CA ARG A 395 -5.69 -15.00 17.20
C ARG A 395 -4.32 -14.44 16.82
N PHE A 396 -3.30 -14.64 17.65
CA PHE A 396 -1.92 -14.26 17.30
C PHE A 396 -1.36 -15.10 16.14
N LEU A 397 -1.63 -16.41 16.12
CA LEU A 397 -1.27 -17.27 14.99
C LEU A 397 -1.95 -16.82 13.69
N GLY A 398 -3.24 -16.45 13.77
CA GLY A 398 -4.00 -15.89 12.65
C GLY A 398 -3.39 -14.59 12.11
N CYS A 399 -2.88 -13.71 12.99
CA CYS A 399 -2.11 -12.54 12.56
C CYS A 399 -0.85 -12.92 11.78
N GLY A 400 -0.11 -13.96 12.22
CA GLY A 400 1.06 -14.47 11.52
C GLY A 400 0.72 -15.05 10.13
N VAL A 401 -0.34 -15.85 10.05
CA VAL A 401 -0.85 -16.41 8.79
C VAL A 401 -1.29 -15.31 7.83
N ALA A 402 -1.94 -14.25 8.33
CA ALA A 402 -2.36 -13.11 7.53
C ALA A 402 -1.17 -12.41 6.85
N VAL A 403 -0.03 -12.26 7.56
CA VAL A 403 1.19 -11.66 7.00
C VAL A 403 1.77 -12.54 5.90
N LEU A 404 1.87 -13.85 6.12
CA LEU A 404 2.35 -14.79 5.11
C LEU A 404 1.47 -14.77 3.85
N GLY A 405 0.15 -14.79 4.02
CA GLY A 405 -0.80 -14.70 2.92
C GLY A 405 -0.66 -13.40 2.14
N LYS A 406 -0.53 -12.27 2.83
CA LYS A 406 -0.28 -10.96 2.22
C LYS A 406 1.00 -10.96 1.40
N ASP A 407 2.10 -11.50 1.92
CA ASP A 407 3.38 -11.52 1.21
C ASP A 407 3.34 -12.41 -0.03
N LEU A 408 2.63 -13.53 0.03
CA LEU A 408 2.40 -14.40 -1.13
C LEU A 408 1.55 -13.68 -2.20
N ILE A 409 0.48 -12.97 -1.80
CA ILE A 409 -0.33 -12.17 -2.72
C ILE A 409 0.53 -11.06 -3.35
N LYS A 410 1.35 -10.37 -2.55
CA LYS A 410 2.26 -9.32 -3.04
C LYS A 410 3.30 -9.89 -4.00
N LEU A 411 3.86 -11.06 -3.71
CA LEU A 411 4.81 -11.74 -4.59
C LEU A 411 4.17 -12.08 -5.94
N TYR A 412 2.98 -12.68 -5.91
CA TYR A 412 2.24 -13.00 -7.13
C TYR A 412 1.84 -11.75 -7.91
N ALA A 413 1.34 -10.71 -7.24
CA ALA A 413 1.00 -9.44 -7.86
C ALA A 413 2.23 -8.78 -8.51
N SER A 414 3.38 -8.85 -7.84
CA SER A 414 4.64 -8.31 -8.38
C SER A 414 5.12 -9.09 -9.60
N TYR A 415 4.96 -10.41 -9.62
CA TYR A 415 5.23 -11.23 -10.79
C TYR A 415 4.32 -10.87 -11.98
N VAL A 416 3.01 -10.75 -11.75
CA VAL A 416 2.05 -10.32 -12.79
C VAL A 416 2.39 -8.92 -13.29
N ARG A 417 2.79 -8.02 -12.38
CA ARG A 417 3.18 -6.66 -12.70
C ARG A 417 4.45 -6.61 -13.53
N MET A 418 5.47 -7.40 -13.18
CA MET A 418 6.70 -7.51 -13.95
C MET A 418 6.42 -7.89 -15.40
N LYS A 419 5.57 -8.89 -15.62
CA LYS A 419 5.17 -9.32 -16.97
C LYS A 419 4.43 -8.23 -17.75
N GLU A 420 3.57 -7.45 -17.08
CA GLU A 420 2.92 -6.28 -17.69
C GLU A 420 3.94 -5.20 -18.08
N LEU A 421 4.95 -4.96 -17.26
CA LEU A 421 6.02 -3.99 -17.54
C LEU A 421 6.94 -4.45 -18.68
N GLU A 422 7.21 -5.75 -18.78
CA GLU A 422 7.93 -6.36 -19.90
C GLU A 422 7.15 -6.17 -21.22
N ASP A 423 5.84 -6.48 -21.22
CA ASP A 423 4.96 -6.25 -22.36
C ASP A 423 4.96 -4.77 -22.79
N LEU A 424 4.86 -3.83 -21.84
CA LEU A 424 4.89 -2.39 -22.10
C LEU A 424 6.23 -1.93 -22.67
N THR A 425 7.34 -2.43 -22.12
CA THR A 425 8.71 -2.18 -22.60
C THR A 425 8.86 -2.64 -24.05
N ASN A 426 8.45 -3.88 -24.34
CA ASN A 426 8.48 -4.46 -25.69
C ASN A 426 7.62 -3.66 -26.68
N VAL A 427 6.47 -3.16 -26.25
CA VAL A 427 5.59 -2.33 -27.08
C VAL A 427 6.29 -1.03 -27.44
N ILE A 428 6.89 -0.35 -26.46
CA ILE A 428 7.58 0.92 -26.70
C ILE A 428 8.78 0.72 -27.61
N GLU A 429 9.59 -0.31 -27.36
CA GLU A 429 10.70 -0.64 -28.25
C GLU A 429 10.23 -0.90 -29.68
N ASN A 430 9.15 -1.66 -29.86
CA ASN A 430 8.62 -1.95 -31.18
C ASN A 430 7.91 -0.75 -31.83
N THR A 431 7.36 0.19 -31.06
CA THR A 431 6.77 1.43 -31.61
C THR A 431 7.78 2.52 -31.90
N CYS A 432 8.88 2.55 -31.15
CA CYS A 432 9.89 3.60 -31.18
C CYS A 432 11.18 3.19 -31.88
N LYS A 433 11.25 1.98 -32.45
CA LYS A 433 12.24 1.61 -33.47
C LYS A 433 12.05 2.51 -34.70
N LEU A 434 12.97 3.45 -34.85
CA LEU A 434 13.29 4.16 -36.09
C LEU A 434 14.76 3.89 -36.37
#